data_AF-A0A2V8HUS7-F1
#
_entry.id   AF-A0A2V8HUS7-F1
#
_cell.length_a   1.000
_cell.length_b   1.000
_cell.length_c   1.000
_cell.angle_alpha   90.00
_cell.angle_beta   90.00
_cell.angle_gamma   90.00
#
_symmetry.space_group_name_H-M   'P 1'
#
loop_
_entity.id
_entity.type
_entity.pdbx_description
1 polymer ?
#
loop_
_entity_poly.entity_id
_entity_poly.type
_entity_poly.pdbx_seq_one_letter_code
_entity_poly.pdbx_strand_id
1 'polypeptide(L)'
;MRFAGGMLAMIAVPVLFELFSRTVVGRWPLWLQVVCLAAWGVLLAGALALIGTKQMRNRLLERVARFNIGLPAAYSFSVLMLASLFFSSVTFILVNERGLTLDPGSSKEVTLGSLSDFFFWHFFDAIPLFKVPATLKWDVPLTYTSGAVGMIVLLFKVVVITPVIGAFTWYAKRERSGEKMPEVGIQPARGVTPTEF
;
A
#
# COMPACT_ATOMS: atom_id res chain seq x y z
N MET A 1 -9.95 5.68 23.13
CA MET A 1 -9.69 6.86 22.28
C MET A 1 -8.51 6.70 21.31
N ARG A 2 -7.41 5.99 21.64
CA ARG A 2 -6.22 5.86 20.78
C ARG A 2 -6.38 4.96 19.53
N PHE A 3 -7.37 4.06 19.53
CA PHE A 3 -7.72 3.19 18.39
C PHE A 3 -8.30 3.99 17.21
N ALA A 4 -9.16 4.97 17.49
CA ALA A 4 -9.77 5.80 16.46
C ALA A 4 -8.71 6.59 15.68
N GLY A 5 -7.67 7.08 16.36
CA GLY A 5 -6.59 7.84 15.73
C GLY A 5 -5.75 7.05 14.73
N GLY A 6 -5.51 5.75 14.98
CA GLY A 6 -4.76 4.89 14.06
C GLY A 6 -5.53 4.56 12.78
N MET A 7 -6.81 4.18 12.90
CA MET A 7 -7.68 3.97 11.74
C MET A 7 -7.96 5.28 10.99
N LEU A 8 -8.16 6.39 11.71
CA LEU A 8 -8.31 7.71 11.09
C LEU A 8 -7.06 8.10 10.33
N ALA A 9 -5.86 7.88 10.84
CA ALA A 9 -4.63 8.15 10.11
C ALA A 9 -4.51 7.29 8.85
N MET A 10 -4.90 6.00 8.90
CA MET A 10 -4.88 5.11 7.73
C MET A 10 -5.84 5.54 6.62
N ILE A 11 -6.98 6.13 6.97
CA ILE A 11 -7.96 6.64 5.99
C ILE A 11 -7.63 8.06 5.57
N ALA A 12 -7.17 8.90 6.50
CA ALA A 12 -6.83 10.29 6.25
C ALA A 12 -5.65 10.44 5.30
N VAL A 13 -4.63 9.57 5.38
CA VAL A 13 -3.45 9.68 4.51
C VAL A 13 -3.80 9.46 3.03
N PRO A 14 -4.51 8.40 2.62
CA PRO A 14 -4.99 8.24 1.23
C PRO A 14 -5.90 9.39 0.78
N VAL A 15 -6.84 9.83 1.63
CA VAL A 15 -7.78 10.91 1.29
C VAL A 15 -7.04 12.24 1.15
N LEU A 16 -6.10 12.56 2.05
CA LEU A 16 -5.25 13.74 1.97
C LEU A 16 -4.38 13.68 0.72
N PHE A 17 -3.85 12.51 0.35
CA PHE A 17 -3.08 12.35 -0.88
C PHE A 17 -3.96 12.55 -2.12
N GLU A 18 -5.17 12.02 -2.16
CA GLU A 18 -6.08 12.21 -3.30
C GLU A 18 -6.47 13.69 -3.45
N LEU A 19 -6.81 14.35 -2.34
CA LEU A 19 -7.10 15.79 -2.31
C LEU A 19 -5.90 16.61 -2.77
N PHE A 20 -4.71 16.28 -2.26
CA PHE A 20 -3.46 16.94 -2.63
C PHE A 20 -3.13 16.72 -4.11
N SER A 21 -3.23 15.48 -4.60
CA SER A 21 -2.97 15.10 -6.00
C SER A 21 -3.91 15.84 -6.96
N ARG A 22 -5.22 15.87 -6.69
CA ARG A 22 -6.17 16.64 -7.51
C ARG A 22 -5.87 18.13 -7.53
N THR A 23 -5.42 18.70 -6.41
CA THR A 23 -5.18 20.14 -6.29
C THR A 23 -3.85 20.55 -6.92
N VAL A 24 -2.81 19.72 -6.77
CA VAL A 24 -1.46 20.01 -7.25
C VAL A 24 -1.32 19.73 -8.74
N VAL A 25 -1.82 18.59 -9.23
CA VAL A 25 -1.68 18.19 -10.64
C VAL A 25 -2.42 19.14 -11.58
N GLY A 26 -3.51 19.79 -11.12
CA GLY A 26 -4.30 20.73 -11.92
C GLY A 26 -3.84 22.19 -11.91
N ARG A 27 -2.94 22.60 -10.99
CA ARG A 27 -2.58 24.03 -10.81
C ARG A 27 -1.09 24.32 -10.71
N TRP A 28 -0.24 23.34 -10.44
CA TRP A 28 1.17 23.59 -10.09
C TRP A 28 2.13 23.27 -11.24
N PRO A 29 3.27 23.99 -11.33
CA PRO A 29 4.26 23.76 -12.37
C PRO A 29 4.97 22.41 -12.18
N LEU A 30 5.45 21.84 -13.29
CA LEU A 30 5.93 20.45 -13.36
C LEU A 30 7.06 20.11 -12.39
N TRP A 31 8.01 21.01 -12.20
CA TRP A 31 9.14 20.80 -11.29
C TRP A 31 8.66 20.58 -9.84
N LEU A 32 7.62 21.29 -9.41
CA LEU A 32 7.00 21.10 -8.09
C LEU A 32 6.28 19.75 -7.99
N GLN A 33 5.59 19.32 -9.06
CA GLN A 33 4.96 18.00 -9.11
C GLN A 33 6.01 16.89 -8.97
N VAL A 34 7.14 17.01 -9.68
CA VAL A 34 8.25 16.05 -9.62
C VAL A 34 8.89 16.02 -8.23
N VAL A 35 9.16 17.17 -7.61
CA VAL A 35 9.74 17.24 -6.25
C VAL A 35 8.81 16.64 -5.21
N CYS A 36 7.50 16.95 -5.27
CA CYS A 36 6.51 16.35 -4.38
C CYS A 36 6.41 14.84 -4.59
N LEU A 37 6.38 14.36 -5.84
CA LEU A 37 6.40 12.93 -6.14
C LEU A 37 7.67 12.26 -5.65
N ALA A 38 8.84 12.88 -5.82
CA ALA A 38 10.09 12.32 -5.34
C ALA A 38 10.08 12.16 -3.81
N ALA A 39 9.66 13.20 -3.08
CA ALA A 39 9.51 13.14 -1.63
C ALA A 39 8.51 12.03 -1.21
N TRP A 40 7.40 11.90 -1.94
CA TRP A 40 6.40 10.86 -1.68
C TRP A 40 6.89 9.45 -2.01
N GLY A 41 7.67 9.30 -3.08
CA GLY A 41 8.29 8.06 -3.49
C GLY A 41 9.30 7.55 -2.46
N VAL A 42 10.05 8.46 -1.82
CA VAL A 42 10.95 8.12 -0.70
C VAL A 42 10.16 7.62 0.51
N LEU A 43 9.05 8.27 0.85
CA LEU A 43 8.17 7.80 1.93
C LEU A 43 7.57 6.42 1.62
N LEU A 44 7.14 6.20 0.38
CA LEU A 44 6.60 4.91 -0.08
C LEU A 44 7.66 3.82 -0.05
N ALA A 45 8.88 4.11 -0.54
CA ALA A 45 10.01 3.19 -0.49
C ALA A 45 10.36 2.83 0.95
N GLY A 46 10.34 3.80 1.88
CA GLY A 46 10.49 3.55 3.31
C GLY A 46 9.39 2.64 3.87
N ALA A 47 8.13 2.89 3.52
CA ALA A 47 6.99 2.06 3.94
C ALA A 47 7.07 0.62 3.38
N LEU A 48 7.47 0.46 2.13
CA LEU A 48 7.67 -0.85 1.50
C LEU A 48 8.87 -1.59 2.08
N ALA A 49 9.99 -0.90 2.36
CA ALA A 49 11.15 -1.47 3.01
C ALA A 49 10.84 -1.98 4.42
N LEU A 50 9.97 -1.27 5.15
CA LEU A 50 9.44 -1.70 6.45
C LEU A 50 8.66 -3.03 6.37
N ILE A 51 7.92 -3.26 5.28
CA ILE A 51 7.15 -4.50 5.06
C ILE A 51 8.04 -5.64 4.56
N GLY A 52 8.93 -5.36 3.61
CA GLY A 52 9.77 -6.36 2.95
C GLY A 52 10.90 -6.89 3.82
N THR A 53 11.40 -6.10 4.77
CA THR A 53 12.57 -6.49 5.58
C THR A 53 12.13 -7.27 6.83
N LYS A 54 12.48 -8.56 6.89
CA LYS A 54 12.10 -9.48 8.00
C LYS A 54 12.37 -8.90 9.40
N GLN A 55 13.48 -8.19 9.59
CA GLN A 55 13.87 -7.59 10.88
C GLN A 55 12.99 -6.38 11.27
N MET A 56 12.67 -5.50 10.31
CA MET A 56 11.81 -4.33 10.57
C MET A 56 10.35 -4.72 10.71
N ARG A 57 9.90 -5.76 9.98
CA ARG A 57 8.56 -6.34 10.15
C ARG A 57 8.37 -6.87 11.57
N ASN A 58 9.36 -7.55 12.14
CA ASN A 58 9.27 -8.02 13.53
C ASN A 58 9.22 -6.87 14.55
N ARG A 59 9.99 -5.78 14.36
CA ARG A 59 9.92 -4.60 15.24
C ARG A 59 8.59 -3.82 15.13
N LEU A 60 8.06 -3.66 13.93
CA LEU A 60 6.75 -3.08 13.71
C LEU A 60 5.67 -3.94 14.34
N LEU A 61 5.75 -5.26 14.14
CA LEU A 61 4.82 -6.19 14.74
C LEU A 61 4.95 -6.28 16.25
N GLU A 62 6.14 -6.14 16.86
CA GLU A 62 6.25 -6.04 18.32
C GLU A 62 5.57 -4.78 18.85
N ARG A 63 5.71 -3.65 18.14
CA ARG A 63 5.10 -2.38 18.51
C ARG A 63 3.58 -2.36 18.27
N VAL A 64 3.09 -3.13 17.29
CA VAL A 64 1.68 -3.20 16.86
C VAL A 64 0.92 -4.42 17.41
N ALA A 65 1.62 -5.49 17.81
CA ALA A 65 1.06 -6.71 18.42
C ALA A 65 0.32 -6.44 19.74
N ARG A 66 0.61 -5.30 20.38
CA ARG A 66 -0.14 -4.80 21.53
C ARG A 66 -1.60 -4.43 21.17
N PHE A 67 -1.96 -4.33 19.88
CA PHE A 67 -3.17 -3.66 19.41
C PHE A 67 -4.08 -4.42 18.43
N ASN A 68 -4.06 -5.77 18.40
CA ASN A 68 -5.04 -6.65 17.71
C ASN A 68 -4.61 -7.17 16.30
N ILE A 69 -5.10 -8.36 15.94
CA ILE A 69 -4.66 -9.21 14.81
C ILE A 69 -4.95 -8.60 13.42
N GLY A 70 -5.90 -7.66 13.31
CA GLY A 70 -6.31 -7.04 12.03
C GLY A 70 -5.48 -5.84 11.54
N LEU A 71 -4.69 -5.20 12.42
CA LEU A 71 -3.89 -4.02 12.06
C LEU A 71 -2.82 -4.24 10.97
N PRO A 72 -2.12 -5.39 10.92
CA PRO A 72 -1.07 -5.60 9.91
C PRO A 72 -1.62 -5.77 8.49
N ALA A 73 -2.80 -6.39 8.35
CA ALA A 73 -3.52 -6.50 7.10
C ALA A 73 -4.00 -5.11 6.63
N ALA A 74 -4.60 -4.34 7.53
CA ALA A 74 -5.04 -2.96 7.24
C ALA A 74 -3.87 -2.05 6.84
N TYR A 75 -2.70 -2.19 7.48
CA TYR A 75 -1.49 -1.47 7.11
C TYR A 75 -1.00 -1.86 5.71
N SER A 76 -0.93 -3.16 5.40
CA SER A 76 -0.51 -3.64 4.08
C SER A 76 -1.45 -3.15 2.98
N PHE A 77 -2.76 -3.14 3.25
CA PHE A 77 -3.77 -2.59 2.36
C PHE A 77 -3.63 -1.07 2.18
N SER A 78 -3.34 -0.34 3.26
CA SER A 78 -3.10 1.11 3.19
C SER A 78 -1.87 1.43 2.33
N VAL A 79 -0.77 0.68 2.49
CA VAL A 79 0.43 0.83 1.66
C VAL A 79 0.13 0.50 0.19
N LEU A 80 -0.67 -0.52 -0.07
CA LEU A 80 -1.16 -0.81 -1.42
C LEU A 80 -1.94 0.37 -2.01
N MET A 81 -2.89 0.94 -1.26
CA MET A 81 -3.65 2.11 -1.72
C MET A 81 -2.72 3.31 -2.03
N LEU A 82 -1.78 3.62 -1.14
CA LEU A 82 -0.80 4.69 -1.36
C LEU A 82 0.06 4.43 -2.60
N ALA A 83 0.50 3.19 -2.79
CA ALA A 83 1.31 2.82 -3.95
C ALA A 83 0.52 2.94 -5.24
N SER A 84 -0.71 2.44 -5.29
CA SER A 84 -1.59 2.59 -6.45
C SER A 84 -1.79 4.06 -6.82
N LEU A 85 -2.01 4.93 -5.81
CA LEU A 85 -2.17 6.36 -6.04
C LEU A 85 -0.88 7.01 -6.55
N PHE A 86 0.29 6.66 -5.99
CA PHE A 86 1.59 7.15 -6.45
C PHE A 86 1.87 6.77 -7.90
N PHE A 87 1.74 5.48 -8.24
CA PHE A 87 1.96 4.98 -9.60
C PHE A 87 0.94 5.54 -10.59
N SER A 88 -0.29 5.79 -10.14
CA SER A 88 -1.32 6.49 -10.94
C SER A 88 -0.91 7.92 -11.27
N SER A 89 -0.45 8.70 -10.28
CA SER A 89 0.03 10.06 -10.51
C SER A 89 1.24 10.10 -11.46
N VAL A 90 2.21 9.21 -11.28
CA VAL A 90 3.38 9.10 -12.18
C VAL A 90 2.93 8.79 -13.61
N THR A 91 2.03 7.81 -13.77
CA THR A 91 1.53 7.40 -15.09
C THR A 91 0.73 8.53 -15.75
N PHE A 92 -0.10 9.23 -14.98
CA PHE A 92 -0.89 10.37 -15.48
C PHE A 92 0.01 11.48 -16.04
N ILE A 93 1.04 11.88 -15.30
CA ILE A 93 2.00 12.91 -15.74
C ILE A 93 2.74 12.43 -16.99
N LEU A 94 3.22 11.18 -17.01
CA LEU A 94 3.96 10.66 -18.17
C LEU A 94 3.08 10.58 -19.44
N VAL A 95 1.81 10.23 -19.30
CA VAL A 95 0.85 10.20 -20.41
C VAL A 95 0.56 11.60 -20.93
N ASN A 96 0.31 12.56 -20.04
CA ASN A 96 -0.03 13.92 -20.41
C ASN A 96 1.16 14.71 -20.98
N GLU A 97 2.38 14.48 -20.48
CA GLU A 97 3.58 15.24 -20.84
C GLU A 97 4.37 14.64 -22.02
N ARG A 98 4.45 13.31 -22.12
CA ARG A 98 5.33 12.63 -23.08
C ARG A 98 4.57 11.99 -24.26
N GLY A 99 3.28 12.26 -24.38
CA GLY A 99 2.44 11.71 -25.46
C GLY A 99 2.36 10.19 -25.45
N LEU A 100 2.49 9.55 -24.27
CA LEU A 100 2.30 8.11 -24.18
C LEU A 100 0.84 7.76 -24.46
N THR A 101 0.63 6.82 -25.37
CA THR A 101 -0.70 6.33 -25.70
C THR A 101 -1.14 5.26 -24.72
N LEU A 102 -2.09 5.63 -23.86
CA LEU A 102 -3.03 4.68 -23.27
C LEU A 102 -4.20 4.56 -24.22
N ASP A 103 -4.47 3.35 -24.70
CA ASP A 103 -5.71 3.12 -25.43
C ASP A 103 -6.83 2.97 -24.39
N PRO A 104 -7.95 3.69 -24.56
CA PRO A 104 -9.15 3.40 -23.79
C PRO A 104 -9.69 2.04 -24.26
N GLY A 105 -9.17 0.95 -23.70
CA GLY A 105 -9.70 -0.40 -23.91
C GLY A 105 -11.15 -0.54 -23.43
N SER A 106 -11.60 0.40 -22.59
CA SER A 106 -12.99 0.69 -22.30
C SER A 106 -13.18 2.20 -22.43
N SER A 107 -14.38 2.66 -22.78
CA SER A 107 -14.81 4.04 -23.03
C SER A 107 -14.60 5.07 -21.89
N LYS A 108 -13.67 4.85 -20.97
CA LYS A 108 -13.32 5.73 -19.86
C LYS A 108 -12.19 6.68 -20.24
N GLU A 109 -12.42 7.97 -20.00
CA GLU A 109 -11.37 9.00 -20.09
C GLU A 109 -10.21 8.69 -19.14
N VAL A 110 -8.98 8.97 -19.60
CA VAL A 110 -7.76 8.81 -18.79
C VAL A 110 -7.79 9.83 -17.66
N THR A 111 -8.24 9.37 -16.50
CA THR A 111 -8.32 10.13 -15.26
C THR A 111 -7.49 9.45 -14.16
N LEU A 112 -7.10 10.20 -13.13
CA LEU A 112 -6.41 9.65 -11.94
C LEU A 112 -7.19 8.48 -11.31
N GLY A 113 -8.54 8.55 -11.31
CA GLY A 113 -9.41 7.48 -10.83
C GLY A 113 -9.29 6.22 -11.69
N SER A 114 -9.39 6.35 -13.02
CA SER A 114 -9.26 5.22 -13.94
C SER A 114 -7.87 4.54 -13.88
N LEU A 115 -6.81 5.31 -13.65
CA LEU A 115 -5.46 4.79 -13.44
C LEU A 115 -5.33 4.05 -12.11
N SER A 116 -5.96 4.57 -11.05
CA SER A 116 -6.00 3.89 -9.75
C SER A 116 -6.70 2.54 -9.87
N ASP A 117 -7.88 2.52 -10.52
CA ASP A 117 -8.62 1.30 -10.82
C ASP A 117 -7.77 0.30 -11.64
N PHE A 118 -7.00 0.80 -12.61
CA PHE A 118 -6.11 -0.01 -13.43
C PHE A 118 -4.99 -0.69 -12.61
N PHE A 119 -4.34 0.02 -11.67
CA PHE A 119 -3.35 -0.60 -10.78
C PHE A 119 -3.99 -1.57 -9.78
N PHE A 120 -5.18 -1.27 -9.26
CA PHE A 120 -5.93 -2.21 -8.41
C PHE A 120 -6.32 -3.47 -9.19
N TRP A 121 -6.77 -3.33 -10.43
CA TRP A 121 -7.07 -4.46 -11.30
C TRP A 121 -5.84 -5.38 -11.42
N HIS A 122 -4.66 -4.81 -11.67
CA HIS A 122 -3.41 -5.58 -11.72
C HIS A 122 -3.01 -6.22 -10.38
N PHE A 123 -3.33 -5.61 -9.25
CA PHE A 123 -3.16 -6.24 -7.93
C PHE A 123 -4.03 -7.48 -7.77
N PHE A 124 -5.32 -7.37 -8.08
CA PHE A 124 -6.27 -8.47 -7.95
C PHE A 124 -6.02 -9.59 -8.97
N ASP A 125 -5.61 -9.24 -10.18
CA ASP A 125 -5.17 -10.19 -11.21
C ASP A 125 -3.92 -10.99 -10.80
N ALA A 126 -3.01 -10.36 -10.05
CA ALA A 126 -1.80 -11.01 -9.55
C ALA A 126 -2.05 -12.05 -8.44
N ILE A 127 -3.29 -12.22 -7.96
CA ILE A 127 -3.67 -13.24 -6.98
C ILE A 127 -4.25 -14.46 -7.73
N PRO A 128 -3.41 -15.44 -8.13
CA PRO A 128 -3.84 -16.54 -9.00
C PRO A 128 -4.91 -17.43 -8.37
N LEU A 129 -4.96 -17.49 -7.04
CA LEU A 129 -5.84 -18.38 -6.29
C LEU A 129 -7.34 -18.06 -6.48
N PHE A 130 -7.67 -16.78 -6.58
CA PHE A 130 -9.08 -16.34 -6.63
C PHE A 130 -9.51 -15.86 -8.00
N LYS A 131 -8.57 -15.60 -8.93
CA LYS A 131 -8.84 -15.00 -10.26
C LYS A 131 -9.89 -13.89 -10.16
N VAL A 132 -9.74 -13.00 -9.18
CA VAL A 132 -10.80 -12.09 -8.72
C VAL A 132 -11.44 -11.32 -9.88
N PRO A 133 -10.66 -10.73 -10.81
CA PRO A 133 -11.26 -10.00 -11.92
C PRO A 133 -12.11 -10.88 -12.84
N ALA A 134 -11.62 -12.09 -13.18
CA ALA A 134 -12.38 -13.02 -14.02
C ALA A 134 -13.66 -13.50 -13.33
N THR A 135 -13.60 -13.77 -12.03
CA THR A 135 -14.75 -14.21 -11.23
C THR A 135 -15.82 -13.13 -11.13
N LEU A 136 -15.41 -11.87 -10.95
CA LEU A 136 -16.32 -10.72 -10.87
C LEU A 136 -16.71 -10.15 -12.23
N LYS A 137 -16.23 -10.73 -13.33
CA LYS A 137 -16.35 -10.17 -14.69
C LYS A 137 -15.92 -8.69 -14.75
N TRP A 138 -14.84 -8.37 -14.04
CA TRP A 138 -14.26 -7.04 -14.02
C TRP A 138 -13.26 -6.89 -15.16
N ASP A 139 -13.68 -6.23 -16.22
CA ASP A 139 -12.83 -5.94 -17.38
C ASP A 139 -11.68 -4.99 -17.05
N VAL A 140 -10.59 -5.09 -17.83
CA VAL A 140 -9.41 -4.24 -17.67
C VAL A 140 -9.80 -2.78 -17.91
N PRO A 141 -9.60 -1.86 -16.95
CA PRO A 141 -10.07 -0.49 -17.09
C PRO A 141 -9.40 0.29 -18.22
N LEU A 142 -8.10 0.05 -18.46
CA LEU A 142 -7.27 0.77 -19.41
C LEU A 142 -6.33 -0.22 -20.12
N THR A 143 -6.13 -0.04 -21.43
CA THR A 143 -5.13 -0.80 -22.19
C THR A 143 -3.97 0.12 -22.58
N TYR A 144 -2.83 -0.46 -22.90
CA TYR A 144 -1.66 0.32 -23.27
C TYR A 144 -0.86 -0.41 -24.34
N THR A 145 -0.38 0.35 -25.32
CA THR A 145 0.51 -0.12 -26.39
C THR A 145 1.95 0.30 -26.15
N SER A 146 2.17 1.30 -25.29
CA SER A 146 3.50 1.77 -24.92
C SER A 146 4.23 0.83 -23.97
N GLY A 147 5.45 0.42 -24.35
CA GLY A 147 6.35 -0.34 -23.47
C GLY A 147 6.74 0.40 -22.19
N ALA A 148 6.71 1.74 -22.18
CA ALA A 148 6.99 2.53 -20.98
C ALA A 148 5.92 2.34 -19.90
N VAL A 149 4.63 2.30 -20.29
CA VAL A 149 3.54 1.98 -19.36
C VAL A 149 3.68 0.54 -18.86
N GLY A 150 4.06 -0.40 -19.75
CA GLY A 150 4.36 -1.78 -19.37
C GLY A 150 5.45 -1.89 -18.31
N MET A 151 6.52 -1.10 -18.41
CA MET A 151 7.58 -1.05 -17.40
C MET A 151 7.09 -0.51 -16.06
N ILE A 152 6.23 0.51 -16.06
CA ILE A 152 5.63 1.05 -14.82
C ILE A 152 4.75 -0.01 -14.14
N VAL A 153 3.91 -0.69 -14.91
CA VAL A 153 3.09 -1.80 -14.41
C VAL A 153 3.96 -2.92 -13.86
N LEU A 154 5.03 -3.29 -14.56
CA LEU A 154 5.96 -4.32 -14.10
C LEU A 154 6.63 -3.93 -12.77
N LEU A 155 7.11 -2.68 -12.66
CA LEU A 155 7.67 -2.14 -11.43
C LEU A 155 6.66 -2.18 -10.29
N PHE A 156 5.41 -1.79 -10.53
CA PHE A 156 4.35 -1.91 -9.53
C PHE A 156 4.15 -3.36 -9.09
N LYS A 157 4.10 -4.32 -10.03
CA LYS A 157 3.94 -5.75 -9.70
C LYS A 157 5.09 -6.28 -8.83
N VAL A 158 6.33 -5.94 -9.15
CA VAL A 158 7.50 -6.45 -8.42
C VAL A 158 7.70 -5.73 -7.08
N VAL A 159 7.63 -4.40 -7.09
CA VAL A 159 8.02 -3.56 -5.93
C VAL A 159 6.88 -3.42 -4.92
N VAL A 160 5.62 -3.53 -5.35
CA VAL A 160 4.45 -3.33 -4.49
C VAL A 160 3.72 -4.64 -4.23
N ILE A 161 3.29 -5.34 -5.28
CA ILE A 161 2.44 -6.53 -5.11
C ILE A 161 3.20 -7.64 -4.39
N THR A 162 4.44 -7.95 -4.79
CA THR A 162 5.24 -9.01 -4.17
C THR A 162 5.39 -8.84 -2.65
N PRO A 163 5.87 -7.70 -2.11
CA PRO A 163 5.98 -7.54 -0.66
C PRO A 163 4.61 -7.51 0.05
N VAL A 164 3.57 -6.95 -0.57
CA VAL A 164 2.22 -6.94 0.01
C VAL A 164 1.67 -8.37 0.14
N ILE A 165 1.73 -9.19 -0.91
CA ILE A 165 1.31 -10.60 -0.86
C ILE A 165 2.20 -11.39 0.12
N GLY A 166 3.51 -11.14 0.13
CA GLY A 166 4.44 -11.73 1.08
C GLY A 166 4.09 -11.42 2.54
N ALA A 167 3.59 -10.23 2.82
CA ALA A 167 3.10 -9.85 4.14
C ALA A 167 1.84 -10.65 4.50
N PHE A 168 0.82 -10.64 3.63
CA PHE A 168 -0.44 -11.37 3.85
C PHE A 168 -0.24 -12.88 4.06
N THR A 169 0.55 -13.53 3.21
CA THR A 169 0.83 -14.98 3.31
C THR A 169 1.56 -15.32 4.60
N TRP A 170 2.50 -14.48 5.03
CA TRP A 170 3.17 -14.67 6.30
C TRP A 170 2.22 -14.49 7.49
N TYR A 171 1.34 -13.49 7.46
CA TYR A 171 0.32 -13.30 8.51
C TYR A 171 -0.60 -14.52 8.61
N ALA A 172 -1.14 -14.99 7.48
CA ALA A 172 -2.02 -16.16 7.44
C ALA A 172 -1.33 -17.44 7.94
N LYS A 173 -0.03 -17.61 7.62
CA LYS A 173 0.76 -18.74 8.13
C LYS A 173 0.94 -18.68 9.65
N ARG A 174 1.16 -17.48 10.20
CA ARG A 174 1.35 -17.28 11.64
C ARG A 174 0.08 -17.55 12.44
N GLU A 175 -1.07 -17.12 11.93
CA GLU A 175 -2.37 -17.35 12.56
C GLU A 175 -2.76 -18.83 12.59
N ARG A 176 -2.49 -19.58 11.50
CA ARG A 176 -2.71 -21.04 11.45
C ARG A 176 -1.78 -21.85 12.36
N SER A 177 -0.61 -21.32 12.69
CA SER A 177 0.39 -22.06 13.48
C SER A 177 0.07 -22.03 14.97
N GLY A 178 -0.94 -21.27 15.42
CA GLY A 178 -1.36 -21.23 16.83
C GLY A 178 -0.26 -20.77 17.80
N GLU A 179 0.85 -20.24 17.28
CA GLU A 179 2.00 -19.79 18.05
C GLU A 179 1.57 -18.53 18.79
N LYS A 180 1.04 -18.77 20.00
CA LYS A 180 0.73 -17.73 20.97
C LYS A 180 1.96 -16.83 21.06
N MET A 181 1.72 -15.52 21.08
CA MET A 181 2.75 -14.52 21.38
C MET A 181 3.63 -15.09 22.49
N PRO A 182 4.98 -14.97 22.43
CA PRO A 182 5.76 -15.21 23.63
C PRO A 182 5.05 -14.42 24.72
N GLU A 183 4.58 -15.11 25.76
CA GLU A 183 4.13 -14.43 26.95
C GLU A 183 5.29 -13.50 27.25
N VAL A 184 5.08 -12.21 27.03
CA VAL A 184 5.88 -11.21 27.67
C VAL A 184 5.49 -11.44 29.11
N GLY A 185 6.20 -12.36 29.74
CA GLY A 185 6.25 -12.49 31.17
C GLY A 185 6.57 -11.09 31.59
N ILE A 186 5.54 -10.38 32.05
CA ILE A 186 5.70 -9.24 32.92
C ILE A 186 6.43 -9.89 34.07
N GLN A 187 7.75 -9.89 34.00
CA GLN A 187 8.60 -10.26 35.10
C GLN A 187 8.14 -9.28 36.18
N PRO A 188 7.43 -9.74 37.22
CA PRO A 188 6.92 -8.83 38.23
C PRO A 188 8.13 -8.07 38.72
N ALA A 189 8.00 -6.73 38.75
CA ALA A 189 9.07 -5.83 39.09
C ALA A 189 9.83 -6.41 40.29
N ARG A 190 11.10 -6.77 40.05
CA ARG A 190 11.98 -7.33 41.05
C ARG A 190 12.10 -6.29 42.17
N GLY A 191 11.47 -6.58 43.32
CA GLY A 191 11.69 -5.84 44.56
C GLY A 191 10.48 -5.07 45.08
N VAL A 192 9.50 -5.79 45.63
CA VAL A 192 8.85 -5.32 46.86
C VAL A 192 8.91 -6.50 47.83
N THR A 193 9.89 -6.45 48.72
CA THR A 193 9.96 -7.34 49.89
C THR A 193 8.70 -7.14 50.73
N PRO A 194 7.97 -8.22 51.10
CA PRO A 194 6.94 -8.11 52.12
C PRO A 194 7.64 -7.74 53.44
N THR A 195 7.45 -6.51 53.91
CA THR A 195 7.66 -6.22 55.32
C THR A 195 6.48 -6.82 56.06
N GLU A 196 6.69 -8.00 56.63
CA GLU A 196 5.91 -8.47 57.77
C GLU A 196 6.04 -7.44 58.89
N PHE A 197 4.92 -6.88 59.35
CA PHE A 197 4.54 -6.65 60.75
C PHE A 197 3.08 -6.22 60.79
#